data_AF-A0A3M1DZW6-F1
#
_entry.id   AF-A0A3M1DZW6-F1
#
_cell.length_a   1.000
_cell.length_b   1.000
_cell.length_c   1.000
_cell.angle_alpha   90.00
_cell.angle_beta   90.00
_cell.angle_gamma   90.00
#
_symmetry.space_group_name_H-M   'P 1'
#
loop_
_entity.id
_entity.type
_entity.pdbx_description
1 polymer ?
#
loop_
_entity_poly.entity_id
_entity_poly.type
_entity_poly.pdbx_seq_one_letter_code
_entity_poly.pdbx_strand_id
1 'polypeptide(L)'
;NWWTPGPTKRLTLDTAQMVVEATHPTTGGVEITATTAIPGKEPRGFQFSERWPDGSAEAILLQGADYRLYLLRAKTRGAADLSPLMQQIYRTFRVE
;
A
#
# COMPACT_ATOMS: atom_id res chain seq x y z
N ASN A 1 11.99 -13.40 -17.21
CA ASN A 1 11.16 -14.11 -16.21
C ASN A 1 10.76 -13.16 -15.11
N TRP A 2 9.58 -12.54 -15.16
CA TRP A 2 9.17 -11.55 -14.13
C TRP A 2 7.80 -11.83 -13.49
N TRP A 3 7.25 -13.03 -13.69
CA TRP A 3 6.04 -13.41 -12.98
C TRP A 3 6.40 -14.04 -11.64
N THR A 4 6.30 -13.26 -10.56
CA THR A 4 6.21 -13.82 -9.22
C THR A 4 4.77 -14.30 -9.06
N PRO A 5 4.52 -15.60 -8.86
CA PRO A 5 3.18 -16.08 -8.53
C PRO A 5 2.65 -15.27 -7.35
N GLY A 6 1.37 -14.88 -7.40
CA GLY A 6 0.72 -14.27 -6.24
C GLY A 6 1.05 -15.07 -4.98
N PRO A 7 1.28 -14.41 -3.83
CA PRO A 7 1.84 -15.08 -2.66
C PRO A 7 0.96 -16.26 -2.26
N THR A 8 1.42 -17.52 -2.39
CA THR A 8 0.64 -18.71 -1.98
C THR A 8 0.50 -18.85 -0.45
N LYS A 9 0.90 -17.80 0.27
CA LYS A 9 0.99 -17.71 1.72
C LYS A 9 0.41 -16.37 2.16
N ARG A 10 0.09 -16.28 3.44
CA ARG A 10 -0.37 -15.03 4.04
C ARG A 10 0.64 -13.91 3.82
N LEU A 11 0.11 -12.71 3.60
CA LEU A 11 0.91 -11.52 3.39
C LEU A 11 1.72 -11.17 4.64
N THR A 12 3.05 -11.13 4.50
CA THR A 12 3.97 -10.63 5.53
C THR A 12 4.31 -9.17 5.26
N LEU A 13 4.83 -8.46 6.27
CA LEU A 13 5.29 -7.09 6.12
C LEU A 13 6.36 -6.98 5.02
N ASP A 14 7.38 -7.85 5.05
CA ASP A 14 8.47 -7.83 4.06
C ASP A 14 7.95 -8.01 2.63
N THR A 15 7.02 -8.96 2.43
CA THR A 15 6.42 -9.19 1.11
C THR A 15 5.56 -8.00 0.68
N ALA A 16 4.82 -7.41 1.63
CA ALA A 16 3.99 -6.25 1.36
C ALA A 16 4.82 -5.05 0.95
N GLN A 17 5.91 -4.78 1.68
CA GLN A 17 6.84 -3.71 1.37
C GLN A 17 7.49 -3.90 0.01
N MET A 18 7.99 -5.11 -0.29
CA MET A 18 8.55 -5.45 -1.59
C MET A 18 7.56 -5.17 -2.73
N VAL A 19 6.28 -5.56 -2.57
CA VAL A 19 5.24 -5.32 -3.58
C VAL A 19 4.98 -3.82 -3.77
N VAL A 20 4.92 -3.05 -2.68
CA VAL A 20 4.71 -1.60 -2.74
C VAL A 20 5.88 -0.92 -3.43
N GLU A 21 7.12 -1.23 -3.04
CA GLU A 21 8.33 -0.69 -3.64
C GLU A 21 8.46 -1.03 -5.13
N ALA A 22 8.02 -2.23 -5.54
CA ALA A 22 7.99 -2.63 -6.94
C ALA A 22 7.03 -1.79 -7.81
N THR A 23 6.14 -1.00 -7.20
CA THR A 23 5.27 -0.05 -7.92
C THR A 23 5.78 1.39 -7.92
N HIS A 24 6.90 1.66 -7.24
CA HIS A 24 7.53 2.98 -7.29
C HIS A 24 8.13 3.23 -8.68
N PRO A 25 8.18 4.51 -9.11
CA PRO A 25 8.92 4.86 -10.30
C PRO A 25 10.41 4.51 -10.11
N THR A 26 11.06 4.09 -11.20
CA THR A 26 12.50 3.77 -11.19
C THR A 26 13.39 5.01 -10.99
N THR A 27 12.79 6.20 -11.08
CA THR A 27 13.44 7.50 -10.93
C THR A 27 12.60 8.40 -10.01
N GLY A 28 13.25 9.23 -9.21
CA GLY A 28 12.59 10.01 -8.16
C GLY A 28 12.41 9.19 -6.89
N GLY A 29 13.22 9.48 -5.87
CA GLY A 29 13.24 8.72 -4.62
C GLY A 29 11.89 8.80 -3.91
N VAL A 30 11.20 7.66 -3.84
CA VAL A 30 10.03 7.46 -2.98
C VAL A 30 10.49 6.74 -1.72
N GLU A 31 10.13 7.28 -0.56
CA GLU A 31 10.53 6.73 0.73
C GLU A 31 9.30 6.29 1.52
N ILE A 32 9.30 5.06 2.03
CA ILE A 32 8.30 4.61 3.01
C ILE A 32 8.73 5.16 4.37
N THR A 33 7.90 6.02 4.94
CA THR A 33 8.17 6.75 6.18
C THR A 33 7.52 6.13 7.41
N ALA A 34 6.43 5.38 7.22
CA ALA A 34 5.78 4.62 8.26
C ALA A 34 5.01 3.44 7.67
N THR A 35 4.87 2.39 8.46
CA THR A 35 4.05 1.22 8.11
C THR A 35 3.17 0.82 9.28
N THR A 36 1.91 0.54 9.01
CA THR A 36 0.92 0.10 10.00
C THR A 36 0.18 -1.14 9.50
N ALA A 37 0.09 -2.18 10.32
CA ALA A 37 -0.72 -3.35 10.01
C ALA A 37 -2.21 -3.01 10.11
N ILE A 38 -3.01 -3.47 9.14
CA ILE A 38 -4.47 -3.26 9.19
C ILE A 38 -5.08 -4.29 10.15
N PRO A 39 -5.83 -3.86 11.19
CA PRO A 39 -6.37 -4.75 12.21
C PRO A 39 -7.29 -5.84 11.64
N GLY A 40 -7.18 -7.04 12.22
CA GLY A 40 -8.01 -8.22 11.93
C GLY A 40 -7.60 -9.38 12.84
N LYS A 41 -8.32 -10.51 12.83
CA LYS A 41 -7.88 -11.74 13.51
C LYS A 41 -6.46 -12.14 13.07
N GLU A 42 -6.13 -11.82 11.83
CA GLU A 42 -4.80 -11.81 11.23
C GLU A 42 -4.69 -10.55 10.35
N PRO A 43 -3.50 -9.97 10.15
CA PRO A 43 -3.34 -8.79 9.30
C PRO A 43 -3.81 -9.10 7.88
N ARG A 44 -4.86 -8.40 7.44
CA ARG A 44 -5.38 -8.54 6.06
C ARG A 44 -4.58 -7.72 5.05
N GLY A 45 -3.64 -6.93 5.54
CA GLY A 45 -2.92 -5.96 4.75
C GLY A 45 -2.07 -5.01 5.59
N PHE A 46 -1.40 -4.10 4.91
CA PHE A 46 -0.53 -3.09 5.47
C PHE A 46 -0.80 -1.74 4.82
N GLN A 47 -0.74 -0.69 5.63
CA GLN A 47 -0.76 0.71 5.19
C GLN A 47 0.65 1.27 5.26
N PHE A 48 1.03 2.04 4.25
CA PHE A 48 2.34 2.66 4.08
C PHE A 48 2.16 4.16 3.88
N SER A 49 2.81 4.95 4.72
CA SER A 49 2.98 6.39 4.50
C SER A 49 4.21 6.59 3.64
N GLU A 50 4.07 7.30 2.52
CA GLU A 50 5.11 7.47 1.52
C GLU A 50 5.44 8.96 1.34
N ARG A 51 6.72 9.29 1.25
CA ARG A 51 7.21 10.59 0.83
C ARG A 51 7.61 10.51 -0.64
N TRP A 52 6.92 11.28 -1.47
CA TRP A 52 7.20 11.42 -2.90
C TRP A 52 7.91 12.75 -3.18
N PRO A 53 8.62 12.87 -4.32
CA PRO A 53 9.29 14.13 -4.68
C PRO A 53 8.36 15.35 -4.77
N ASP A 54 7.09 15.14 -5.10
CA ASP A 54 6.07 16.16 -5.37
C ASP A 54 4.93 16.16 -4.34
N GLY A 55 5.04 15.41 -3.23
CA GLY A 55 4.02 15.39 -2.19
C GLY A 55 4.07 14.16 -1.30
N SER A 56 3.02 13.97 -0.49
CA SER A 56 2.86 12.80 0.35
C SER A 56 1.89 11.81 -0.29
N ALA A 57 2.01 10.54 0.05
CA ALA A 57 1.03 9.54 -0.33
C ALA A 57 0.78 8.54 0.80
N GLU A 58 -0.37 7.89 0.70
CA GLU A 58 -0.66 6.70 1.50
C GLU A 58 -1.04 5.57 0.56
N ALA A 59 -0.41 4.43 0.76
CA ALA A 59 -0.67 3.21 0.05
C ALA A 59 -1.21 2.15 1.00
N ILE A 60 -2.23 1.41 0.56
CA ILE A 60 -2.78 0.26 1.27
C ILE A 60 -2.64 -0.95 0.38
N LEU A 61 -1.99 -1.98 0.90
CA LEU A 61 -1.93 -3.30 0.26
C LEU A 61 -2.80 -4.27 1.05
N LEU A 62 -3.83 -4.82 0.41
CA LEU A 62 -4.68 -5.87 0.96
C LEU A 62 -4.44 -7.19 0.26
N GLN A 63 -4.62 -8.29 0.99
CA GLN A 63 -4.71 -9.64 0.44
C GLN A 63 -6.16 -10.12 0.51
N GLY A 64 -6.77 -10.35 -0.66
CA GLY A 64 -8.12 -10.89 -0.81
C GLY A 64 -8.12 -12.41 -1.00
N ALA A 65 -9.25 -12.95 -1.48
CA ALA A 65 -9.37 -14.37 -1.83
C ALA A 65 -8.31 -14.81 -2.87
N ASP A 66 -7.99 -16.11 -2.85
CA ASP A 66 -6.97 -16.74 -3.71
C ASP A 66 -5.60 -16.03 -3.66
N TYR A 67 -5.32 -15.39 -2.52
CA TYR A 67 -4.11 -14.61 -2.27
C TYR A 67 -3.84 -13.45 -3.25
N ARG A 68 -4.89 -12.92 -3.89
CA ARG A 68 -4.77 -11.76 -4.77
C ARG A 68 -4.40 -10.52 -3.95
N LEU A 69 -3.46 -9.74 -4.48
CA LEU A 69 -3.00 -8.51 -3.86
C LEU A 69 -3.66 -7.31 -4.53
N TYR A 70 -4.18 -6.40 -3.71
CA TYR A 70 -4.81 -5.17 -4.16
C TYR A 70 -4.09 -3.99 -3.53
N LEU A 71 -3.47 -3.16 -4.38
CA LEU A 71 -2.80 -1.93 -3.97
C LEU A 71 -3.67 -0.73 -4.34
N LEU A 72 -4.05 0.06 -3.34
CA LEU A 72 -4.63 1.37 -3.52
C LEU A 72 -3.65 2.42 -3.02
N ARG A 73 -3.24 3.34 -3.89
CA ARG A 73 -2.38 4.48 -3.53
C ARG A 73 -3.10 5.78 -3.83
N ALA A 74 -3.12 6.68 -2.85
CA ALA A 74 -3.53 8.05 -3.09
C ALA A 74 -2.40 8.99 -2.75
N LYS A 75 -2.22 9.97 -3.64
CA LYS A 75 -1.08 10.87 -3.66
C LYS A 75 -1.60 12.29 -3.73
N THR A 76 -1.06 13.16 -2.88
CA THR A 76 -1.29 14.59 -2.99
C THR A 76 -0.25 15.21 -3.93
N ARG A 77 -0.64 16.29 -4.62
CA ARG A 77 0.31 17.17 -5.33
C ARG A 77 0.57 18.39 -4.46
N GLY A 78 1.83 18.66 -4.16
CA GLY A 78 2.25 19.73 -3.25
C GLY A 78 2.25 19.31 -1.77
N ALA A 79 2.42 20.28 -0.87
CA ALA A 79 2.54 20.07 0.58
C ALA A 79 1.19 19.85 1.30
N ALA A 80 0.14 19.46 0.58
CA ALA A 80 -1.17 19.22 1.18
C ALA A 80 -1.21 17.84 1.83
N ASP A 81 -1.70 17.79 3.07
CA ASP A 81 -2.04 16.54 3.73
C ASP A 81 -3.18 15.84 2.97
N LEU A 82 -3.22 14.50 3.05
CA LEU A 82 -4.32 13.72 2.50
C LEU A 82 -5.63 14.17 3.14
N SER A 83 -6.56 14.65 2.30
CA SER A 83 -7.83 15.19 2.79
C SER A 83 -8.63 14.11 3.55
N PRO A 84 -9.51 14.50 4.50
CA PRO A 84 -10.39 13.58 5.23
C PRO A 84 -11.23 12.66 4.32
N LEU A 85 -11.51 13.08 3.08
CA LEU A 85 -12.20 12.26 2.08
C LEU A 85 -11.38 11.03 1.69
N MET A 86 -10.05 11.16 1.61
CA MET A 86 -9.17 10.03 1.36
C MET A 86 -9.19 9.04 2.52
N GLN A 87 -9.19 9.53 3.77
CA GLN A 87 -9.38 8.67 4.94
C GLN A 87 -10.70 7.89 4.89
N GLN A 88 -11.77 8.50 4.36
CA GLN A 88 -13.05 7.84 4.20
C GLN A 88 -13.01 6.74 3.13
N ILE A 89 -12.40 7.01 1.96
CA ILE A 89 -12.18 6.00 0.92
C ILE A 89 -11.39 4.82 1.49
N TYR A 90 -10.32 5.09 2.24
CA TYR A 90 -9.51 4.06 2.90
C TYR A 90 -10.31 3.19 3.87
N ARG A 91 -11.17 3.78 4.71
CA ARG A 91 -12.03 3.02 5.66
C ARG A 91 -13.04 2.12 4.96
N THR A 92 -13.46 2.49 3.74
CA THR A 92 -14.45 1.73 2.97
C THR A 92 -13.84 0.70 2.03
N PHE A 93 -12.52 0.76 1.79
CA PHE A 93 -11.86 -0.15 0.88
C PHE A 93 -11.87 -1.58 1.44
N ARG A 94 -12.55 -2.47 0.73
CA ARG A 94 -12.69 -3.89 1.06
C ARG A 94 -12.45 -4.69 -0.20
N VAL A 95 -11.80 -5.82 -0.04
CA VAL A 95 -11.57 -6.80 -1.11
C VAL A 95 -12.23 -8.10 -0.67
N GLU A 96 -12.88 -8.77 -1.63
CA GLU A 96 -13.49 -10.09 -1.44
C GLU A 96 -12.43 -11.20 -1.51
#